data_AF-A0A946E6D8-F1
#
_entry.id   AF-A0A946E6D8-F1
#
_cell.length_a   1.000
_cell.length_b   1.000
_cell.length_c   1.000
_cell.angle_alpha   90.00
_cell.angle_beta   90.00
_cell.angle_gamma   90.00
#
_symmetry.space_group_name_H-M   'P 1'
#
loop_
_entity.id
_entity.type
_entity.pdbx_description
1 polymer ?
#
loop_
_entity_poly.entity_id
_entity_poly.type
_entity_poly.pdbx_seq_one_letter_code
_entity_poly.pdbx_strand_id
1 'polypeptide(L)'
;LQKEANVTSVVDPWAGSFYIEKLTQQIADKAWTLIQEVEELGGMAKAIETGLPKMRIEESAAKRQAKIDSNQDIIVGVNAYQPTDQTEIEILEVDNSKVRENQIKRINAIKVNRNSDKLRSALENLSTVAETGTGNLLKAAIECARCRATLGEISDTLENHFGRYKAVINSISGVYSSIAMEDQDFINAKKTADQFALLVGRRPRIMIAKMGQDGHDRGAKVVATAYADLGFDVDIGPLFQTPLEAAKQAVENDVHVLGVSSLAAGHKTLVPEVIKALKELGREDIVVIAGGVIPKQDYDFLYEVGVVGIYGPGTKIAQAAQHMLNILIEIYTD
;
A
#
# COMPACT_ATOMS: atom_id res chain seq x y z
N LEU A 1 -12.88 9.97 29.84
CA LEU A 1 -12.23 8.75 30.42
C LEU A 1 -11.44 9.06 31.70
N GLN A 2 -10.31 9.75 31.65
CA GLN A 2 -9.44 9.94 32.83
C GLN A 2 -10.10 10.69 34.01
N LYS A 3 -10.82 11.79 33.75
CA LYS A 3 -11.31 12.68 34.82
C LYS A 3 -12.69 12.31 35.37
N GLU A 4 -13.55 11.74 34.53
CA GLU A 4 -14.98 11.57 34.86
C GLU A 4 -15.42 10.12 34.93
N ALA A 5 -14.82 9.22 34.14
CA ALA A 5 -15.27 7.84 34.08
C ALA A 5 -14.77 7.00 35.27
N ASN A 6 -13.87 7.56 36.10
CA ASN A 6 -13.25 6.93 37.27
C ASN A 6 -12.58 5.56 36.98
N VAL A 7 -12.33 5.23 35.72
CA VAL A 7 -11.75 3.93 35.31
C VAL A 7 -10.29 3.74 35.73
N THR A 8 -9.64 4.81 36.21
CA THR A 8 -8.25 4.78 36.69
C THR A 8 -8.13 4.56 38.20
N SER A 9 -9.25 4.45 38.94
CA SER A 9 -9.22 4.31 40.39
C SER A 9 -8.95 2.89 40.87
N VAL A 10 -8.98 1.89 39.98
CA VAL A 10 -8.75 0.48 40.28
C VAL A 10 -7.78 -0.10 39.26
N VAL A 11 -6.83 -0.90 39.73
CA VAL A 11 -5.90 -1.64 38.87
C VAL A 11 -6.62 -2.87 38.34
N ASP A 12 -6.58 -3.05 37.01
CA ASP A 12 -7.23 -4.15 36.29
C ASP A 12 -8.68 -4.42 36.74
N PRO A 13 -9.61 -3.50 36.45
CA PRO A 13 -10.99 -3.59 36.95
C PRO A 13 -11.75 -4.83 36.46
N TRP A 14 -11.19 -5.59 35.51
CA TRP A 14 -11.79 -6.80 34.97
C TRP A 14 -11.26 -8.10 35.61
N ALA A 15 -10.26 -8.01 36.48
CA ALA A 15 -9.66 -9.16 37.16
C ALA A 15 -10.74 -10.02 37.85
N GLY A 16 -10.72 -11.32 37.58
CA GLY A 16 -11.70 -12.28 38.11
C GLY A 16 -13.02 -12.35 37.33
N SER A 17 -13.22 -11.56 36.28
CA SER A 17 -14.36 -11.73 35.36
C SER A 17 -14.23 -13.05 34.61
N PHE A 18 -15.10 -14.03 34.88
CA PHE A 18 -15.05 -15.36 34.26
C PHE A 18 -14.94 -15.33 32.73
N TYR A 19 -15.62 -14.38 32.08
CA TYR A 19 -15.57 -14.24 30.62
C TYR A 19 -14.23 -13.69 30.14
N ILE A 20 -13.75 -12.61 30.76
CA ILE A 20 -12.49 -11.97 30.36
C ILE A 20 -11.30 -12.87 30.67
N GLU A 21 -11.29 -13.53 31.82
CA GLU A 21 -10.24 -14.49 32.19
C GLU A 21 -10.20 -15.67 31.19
N LYS A 22 -11.37 -16.22 30.83
CA LYS A 22 -11.44 -17.29 29.83
C LYS A 22 -10.94 -16.82 28.46
N LEU A 23 -11.34 -15.63 28.00
CA LEU A 23 -10.86 -15.09 26.73
C LEU A 23 -9.35 -14.81 26.76
N THR A 24 -8.84 -14.30 27.89
CA THR A 24 -7.41 -14.04 28.09
C THR A 24 -6.62 -15.34 27.95
N GLN A 25 -7.06 -16.42 28.60
CA GLN A 25 -6.43 -17.73 28.45
C GLN A 25 -6.48 -18.24 27.00
N GLN A 26 -7.63 -18.10 26.32
CA GLN A 26 -7.78 -18.53 24.93
C GLN A 26 -6.86 -17.76 23.97
N ILE A 27 -6.65 -16.46 24.20
CA ILE A 27 -5.71 -15.65 23.41
C ILE A 27 -4.28 -16.10 23.71
N ALA A 28 -3.93 -16.29 24.98
CA ALA A 28 -2.61 -16.75 25.40
C ALA A 28 -2.25 -18.11 24.76
N ASP A 29 -3.14 -19.09 24.82
CA ASP A 29 -2.91 -20.43 24.26
C ASP A 29 -2.71 -20.38 22.73
N LYS A 30 -3.55 -19.61 22.03
CA LYS A 30 -3.45 -19.45 20.56
C LYS A 30 -2.18 -18.71 20.16
N ALA A 31 -1.83 -17.63 20.88
CA ALA A 31 -0.59 -16.90 20.64
C ALA A 31 0.63 -17.78 20.91
N TRP A 32 0.58 -18.59 21.97
CA TRP A 32 1.66 -19.51 22.32
C TRP A 32 1.91 -20.56 21.23
N THR A 33 0.83 -21.11 20.65
CA THR A 33 0.95 -22.05 19.51
C THR A 33 1.68 -21.40 18.32
N LEU A 34 1.34 -20.15 18.00
CA LEU A 34 2.02 -19.41 16.92
C LEU A 34 3.49 -19.09 17.26
N ILE A 35 3.79 -18.78 18.52
CA ILE A 35 5.17 -18.57 18.98
C ILE A 35 5.98 -19.86 18.82
N GLN A 36 5.44 -21.00 19.22
CA GLN A 36 6.12 -22.29 19.08
C GLN A 36 6.41 -22.62 17.62
N GLU A 37 5.46 -22.39 16.70
CA GLU A 37 5.67 -22.55 15.27
C GLU A 37 6.81 -21.64 14.75
N VAL A 38 6.87 -20.38 15.19
CA VAL A 38 7.94 -19.45 14.82
C VAL A 38 9.31 -19.91 15.35
N GLU A 39 9.36 -20.42 16.58
CA GLU A 39 10.60 -20.97 17.16
C GLU A 39 11.07 -22.22 16.41
N GLU A 40 10.15 -23.10 15.99
CA GLU A 40 10.45 -24.28 15.15
C GLU A 40 11.02 -23.89 13.77
N LEU A 41 10.58 -22.75 13.22
CA LEU A 41 11.15 -22.17 11.99
C LEU A 41 12.52 -21.51 12.20
N GLY A 42 13.04 -21.50 13.44
CA GLY A 42 14.33 -20.92 13.81
C GLY A 42 14.26 -19.43 14.12
N GLY A 43 13.10 -18.95 14.59
CA GLY A 43 12.86 -17.59 15.04
C GLY A 43 12.25 -16.67 13.97
N MET A 44 11.76 -15.51 14.43
CA MET A 44 10.95 -14.61 13.58
C MET A 44 11.70 -14.05 12.38
N ALA A 45 13.02 -13.82 12.48
CA ALA A 45 13.82 -13.34 11.35
C ALA A 45 13.76 -14.31 10.15
N LYS A 46 13.99 -15.61 10.41
CA LYS A 46 13.87 -16.65 9.38
C LYS A 46 12.43 -16.80 8.88
N ALA A 47 11.45 -16.75 9.79
CA ALA A 47 10.04 -16.82 9.41
C ALA A 47 9.63 -15.65 8.48
N ILE A 48 10.17 -14.44 8.68
CA ILE A 48 9.92 -13.29 7.80
C ILE A 48 10.51 -13.55 6.41
N GLU A 49 11.71 -14.13 6.32
CA GLU A 49 12.36 -14.46 5.04
C GLU A 49 11.56 -15.48 4.22
N THR A 50 10.85 -16.42 4.87
CA THR A 50 9.94 -17.34 4.15
C THR A 50 8.67 -16.67 3.64
N GLY A 51 8.35 -15.46 4.12
CA GLY A 51 7.13 -14.72 3.77
C GLY A 51 5.86 -15.23 4.46
N LEU A 52 5.94 -16.27 5.29
CA LEU A 52 4.77 -16.89 5.94
C LEU A 52 3.97 -15.91 6.83
N PRO A 53 4.59 -15.10 7.72
CA PRO A 53 3.82 -14.17 8.54
C PRO A 53 3.04 -13.16 7.71
N LYS A 54 3.67 -12.62 6.65
CA LYS A 54 3.04 -11.65 5.76
C LYS A 54 1.86 -12.27 5.02
N MET A 55 2.02 -13.48 4.48
CA MET A 55 0.93 -14.22 3.82
C MET A 55 -0.29 -14.41 4.74
N ARG A 56 -0.09 -14.85 5.99
CA ARG A 56 -1.20 -15.05 6.95
C ARG A 56 -1.94 -13.76 7.31
N ILE A 57 -1.20 -12.65 7.42
CA ILE A 57 -1.80 -11.32 7.65
C ILE A 57 -2.65 -10.91 6.43
N GLU A 58 -2.16 -11.16 5.22
CA GLU A 58 -2.88 -10.89 3.98
C GLU A 58 -4.15 -11.74 3.84
N GLU A 59 -4.08 -13.03 4.19
CA GLU A 59 -5.26 -13.90 4.22
C GLU A 59 -6.32 -13.38 5.20
N SER A 60 -5.90 -12.96 6.39
CA SER A 60 -6.80 -12.36 7.38
C SER A 60 -7.44 -11.07 6.85
N ALA A 61 -6.66 -10.23 6.16
CA ALA A 61 -7.16 -9.00 5.53
C ALA A 61 -8.16 -9.28 4.41
N ALA A 62 -7.91 -10.28 3.55
CA ALA A 62 -8.81 -10.69 2.48
C ALA A 62 -10.13 -11.25 3.03
N LYS A 63 -10.05 -12.12 4.05
CA LYS A 63 -11.25 -12.65 4.74
C LYS A 63 -12.07 -11.54 5.38
N ARG A 64 -11.41 -10.60 6.07
CA ARG A 64 -12.09 -9.45 6.68
C ARG A 64 -12.76 -8.59 5.63
N GLN A 65 -12.10 -8.30 4.51
CA GLN A 65 -12.69 -7.49 3.44
C GLN A 65 -13.90 -8.19 2.82
N ALA A 66 -13.80 -9.49 2.52
CA ALA A 66 -14.93 -10.24 1.96
C ALA A 66 -16.15 -10.22 2.89
N LYS A 67 -15.97 -10.29 4.21
CA LYS A 67 -17.05 -10.14 5.19
C LYS A 67 -17.66 -8.74 5.23
N ILE A 68 -16.87 -7.69 5.05
CA ILE A 68 -17.38 -6.30 4.96
C ILE A 68 -18.21 -6.17 3.69
N ASP A 69 -17.67 -6.59 2.55
CA ASP A 69 -18.28 -6.41 1.23
C ASP A 69 -19.56 -7.25 1.09
N SER A 70 -19.64 -8.41 1.74
CA SER A 70 -20.84 -9.27 1.81
C SER A 70 -21.80 -8.92 2.95
N ASN A 71 -21.58 -7.81 3.67
CA ASN A 71 -22.40 -7.35 4.79
C ASN A 71 -22.51 -8.35 5.98
N GLN A 72 -21.60 -9.32 6.09
CA GLN A 72 -21.51 -10.19 7.26
C GLN A 72 -20.96 -9.43 8.48
N ASP A 73 -20.01 -8.52 8.24
CA ASP A 73 -19.50 -7.62 9.26
C ASP A 73 -20.00 -6.19 8.97
N ILE A 74 -20.83 -5.67 9.87
CA ILE A 74 -21.45 -4.35 9.72
C ILE A 74 -20.50 -3.23 10.16
N ILE A 75 -20.34 -2.23 9.29
CA ILE A 75 -19.67 -0.96 9.55
C ILE A 75 -20.68 0.17 9.31
N VAL A 76 -21.16 0.74 10.41
CA VAL A 76 -22.13 1.84 10.41
C VAL A 76 -21.58 3.04 9.63
N GLY A 77 -22.37 3.56 8.70
CA GLY A 77 -22.00 4.68 7.83
C GLY A 77 -21.23 4.27 6.57
N VAL A 78 -20.88 2.99 6.41
CA VAL A 78 -20.16 2.48 5.23
C VAL A 78 -21.00 1.46 4.45
N ASN A 79 -21.27 0.29 5.04
CA ASN A 79 -22.04 -0.77 4.39
C ASN A 79 -23.46 -0.95 4.96
N ALA A 80 -23.74 -0.34 6.11
CA ALA A 80 -25.10 -0.21 6.65
C ALA A 80 -25.32 1.19 7.23
N TYR A 81 -26.57 1.65 7.17
CA TYR A 81 -27.00 2.95 7.70
C TYR A 81 -26.17 4.12 7.15
N GLN A 82 -25.93 4.12 5.83
CA GLN A 82 -25.19 5.20 5.18
C GLN A 82 -25.95 6.53 5.32
N PRO A 83 -25.26 7.63 5.65
CA PRO A 83 -25.89 8.94 5.67
C PRO A 83 -26.31 9.35 4.25
N THR A 84 -27.45 10.03 4.13
CA THR A 84 -27.89 10.63 2.85
C THR A 84 -27.12 11.89 2.52
N ASP A 85 -26.66 12.59 3.55
CA ASP A 85 -26.02 13.90 3.42
C ASP A 85 -24.51 13.76 3.64
N GLN A 86 -23.74 14.50 2.84
CA GLN A 86 -22.29 14.52 2.97
C GLN A 86 -21.87 15.69 3.85
N THR A 87 -21.25 15.40 5.00
CA THR A 87 -20.61 16.44 5.80
C THR A 87 -19.30 16.85 5.13
N GLU A 88 -19.21 18.11 4.74
CA GLU A 88 -17.94 18.70 4.34
C GLU A 88 -17.03 18.82 5.57
N ILE A 89 -15.84 18.24 5.48
CA ILE A 89 -14.82 18.31 6.50
C ILE A 89 -13.65 19.07 5.89
N GLU A 90 -13.16 20.08 6.60
CA GLU A 90 -11.94 20.77 6.21
C GLU A 90 -10.75 19.80 6.30
N ILE A 91 -10.10 19.55 5.17
CA ILE A 91 -8.94 18.65 5.08
C ILE A 91 -7.69 19.52 5.10
N LEU A 92 -6.70 19.11 5.91
CA LEU A 92 -5.39 19.73 5.88
C LEU A 92 -4.66 19.34 4.58
N GLU A 93 -4.54 20.29 3.65
CA GLU A 93 -3.70 20.14 2.47
C GLU A 93 -2.27 20.58 2.76
N VAL A 94 -1.30 19.74 2.42
CA VAL A 94 0.13 20.07 2.52
C VAL A 94 0.62 20.48 1.14
N ASP A 95 1.07 21.73 1.01
CA ASP A 95 1.74 22.20 -0.20
C ASP A 95 3.15 21.59 -0.31
N ASN A 96 3.20 20.44 -0.98
CA ASN A 96 4.44 19.69 -1.21
C ASN A 96 5.46 20.47 -2.04
N SER A 97 5.02 21.37 -2.94
CA SER A 97 5.93 22.19 -3.76
C SER A 97 6.71 23.15 -2.87
N LYS A 98 6.01 23.89 -2.01
CA LYS A 98 6.63 24.83 -1.06
C LYS A 98 7.53 24.11 -0.05
N VAL A 99 7.09 22.96 0.47
CA VAL A 99 7.92 22.14 1.38
C VAL A 99 9.19 21.70 0.67
N ARG A 100 9.09 21.12 -0.52
CA ARG A 100 10.23 20.62 -1.31
C ARG A 100 11.23 21.74 -1.61
N GLU A 101 10.76 22.89 -2.10
CA GLU A 101 11.62 24.03 -2.39
C GLU A 101 12.38 24.53 -1.16
N ASN A 102 11.69 24.65 -0.02
CA ASN A 102 12.32 25.07 1.23
C ASN A 102 13.36 24.06 1.72
N GLN A 103 13.08 22.75 1.60
CA GLN A 103 14.06 21.72 1.98
C GLN A 103 15.28 21.73 1.06
N ILE A 104 15.10 21.88 -0.26
CA ILE A 104 16.21 22.02 -1.22
C ILE A 104 17.08 23.23 -0.86
N LYS A 105 16.47 24.39 -0.60
CA LYS A 105 17.19 25.60 -0.17
C LYS A 105 18.02 25.36 1.10
N ARG A 106 17.44 24.70 2.11
CA ARG A 106 18.13 24.36 3.37
C ARG A 106 19.29 23.39 3.14
N ILE A 107 19.10 22.33 2.35
CA ILE A 107 20.15 21.36 2.03
C ILE A 107 21.30 22.05 1.32
N ASN A 108 21.00 22.89 0.32
CA ASN A 108 22.02 23.63 -0.41
C ASN A 108 22.81 24.58 0.51
N ALA A 109 22.13 25.31 1.40
CA ALA A 109 22.78 26.17 2.38
C ALA A 109 23.69 25.38 3.34
N ILE A 110 23.27 24.19 3.79
CA ILE A 110 24.10 23.32 4.64
C ILE A 110 25.32 22.81 3.86
N LYS A 111 25.13 22.35 2.62
CA LYS A 111 26.19 21.82 1.77
C LYS A 111 27.28 22.85 1.47
N VAL A 112 26.92 24.12 1.33
CA VAL A 112 27.87 25.23 1.11
C VAL A 112 28.69 25.56 2.36
N ASN A 113 28.08 25.51 3.55
CA ASN A 113 28.71 26.02 4.79
C ASN A 113 29.44 24.95 5.62
N ARG A 114 29.27 23.66 5.30
CA ARG A 114 29.88 22.57 6.07
C ARG A 114 31.36 22.37 5.74
N ASN A 115 32.10 21.79 6.68
CA ASN A 115 33.49 21.39 6.44
C ASN A 115 33.52 20.06 5.66
N SER A 116 33.81 20.14 4.36
CA SER A 116 33.81 18.98 3.46
C SER A 116 34.88 17.93 3.79
N ASP A 117 36.04 18.33 4.30
CA ASP A 117 37.12 17.38 4.63
C ASP A 117 36.79 16.57 5.89
N LYS A 118 36.28 17.24 6.94
CA LYS A 118 35.80 16.55 8.15
C LYS A 118 34.65 15.60 7.84
N LEU A 119 33.74 16.01 6.95
CA LEU A 119 32.66 15.14 6.51
C LEU A 119 33.19 13.91 5.77
N ARG A 120 34.15 14.10 4.86
CA ARG A 120 34.76 12.98 4.11
C ARG A 120 35.36 11.95 5.07
N SER A 121 36.18 12.39 6.02
CA SER A 121 36.76 11.50 7.04
C SER A 121 35.70 10.81 7.91
N ALA A 122 34.61 11.50 8.24
CA ALA A 122 33.51 10.90 9.02
C ALA A 122 32.77 9.81 8.22
N LEU A 123 32.49 10.05 6.94
CA LEU A 123 31.84 9.08 6.05
C LEU A 123 32.77 7.90 5.72
N GLU A 124 34.07 8.14 5.54
CA GLU A 124 35.07 7.08 5.40
C GLU A 124 35.08 6.17 6.63
N ASN A 125 35.10 6.75 7.83
CA ASN A 125 35.00 5.96 9.06
C ASN A 125 33.68 5.18 9.15
N LEU A 126 32.54 5.76 8.76
CA LEU A 126 31.27 5.05 8.70
C LEU A 126 31.32 3.86 7.74
N SER A 127 31.91 4.06 6.56
CA SER A 127 32.16 3.02 5.56
C SER A 127 33.04 1.90 6.12
N THR A 128 34.15 2.22 6.79
CA THR A 128 35.03 1.23 7.41
C THR A 128 34.32 0.43 8.51
N VAL A 129 33.50 1.07 9.34
CA VAL A 129 32.72 0.36 10.37
C VAL A 129 31.68 -0.56 9.72
N ALA A 130 31.05 -0.14 8.61
CA ALA A 130 30.10 -0.96 7.88
C ALA A 130 30.74 -2.17 7.20
N GLU A 131 31.93 -1.99 6.61
CA GLU A 131 32.69 -3.05 5.94
C GLU A 131 33.26 -4.08 6.92
N THR A 132 33.91 -3.60 7.98
CA THR A 132 34.68 -4.48 8.90
C THR A 132 33.85 -5.07 10.03
N GLY A 133 32.66 -4.51 10.29
CA GLY A 133 31.85 -4.83 11.47
C GLY A 133 32.49 -4.42 12.80
N THR A 134 33.66 -3.77 12.79
CA THR A 134 34.39 -3.36 14.00
C THR A 134 34.03 -1.93 14.36
N GLY A 135 33.32 -1.75 15.49
CA GLY A 135 32.89 -0.44 15.97
C GLY A 135 31.38 -0.39 16.17
N ASN A 136 30.81 0.82 16.17
CA ASN A 136 29.37 1.02 16.34
C ASN A 136 28.85 2.00 15.27
N LEU A 137 27.92 1.52 14.43
CA LEU A 137 27.35 2.30 13.32
C LEU A 137 26.64 3.56 13.80
N LEU A 138 25.90 3.50 14.90
CA LEU A 138 25.21 4.68 15.45
C LEU A 138 26.21 5.75 15.89
N LYS A 139 27.30 5.35 16.57
CA LYS A 139 28.38 6.26 16.95
C LYS A 139 29.00 6.93 15.72
N ALA A 140 29.32 6.17 14.67
CA ALA A 140 29.86 6.71 13.44
C ALA A 140 28.86 7.65 12.71
N ALA A 141 27.57 7.31 12.71
CA ALA A 141 26.52 8.15 12.14
C ALA A 141 26.33 9.47 12.91
N ILE A 142 26.47 9.46 14.24
CA ILE A 142 26.46 10.68 15.06
C ILE A 142 27.62 11.61 14.66
N GLU A 143 28.81 11.07 14.41
CA GLU A 143 29.96 11.86 13.92
C GLU A 143 29.67 12.47 12.53
N CYS A 144 29.08 11.70 11.63
CA CYS A 144 28.64 12.19 10.31
C CYS A 144 27.62 13.33 10.45
N ALA A 145 26.60 13.14 11.28
CA ALA A 145 25.57 14.15 11.54
C ALA A 145 26.15 15.43 12.17
N ARG A 146 27.14 15.30 13.06
CA ARG A 146 27.87 16.45 13.63
C ARG A 146 28.64 17.22 12.55
N CYS A 147 29.17 16.52 11.55
CA CYS A 147 29.80 17.10 10.36
C CYS A 147 28.80 17.59 9.29
N ARG A 148 27.50 17.62 9.62
CA ARG A 148 26.42 18.05 8.71
C ARG A 148 26.31 17.18 7.45
N ALA A 149 26.56 15.88 7.59
CA ALA A 149 26.07 14.89 6.65
C ALA A 149 24.54 14.95 6.59
N THR A 150 24.00 14.83 5.38
CA THR A 150 22.57 14.61 5.16
C THR A 150 22.19 13.17 5.49
N LEU A 151 20.90 12.91 5.72
CA LEU A 151 20.40 11.56 5.90
C LEU A 151 20.73 10.67 4.68
N GLY A 152 20.55 11.20 3.46
CA GLY A 152 20.89 10.49 2.22
C GLY A 152 22.35 10.07 2.18
N GLU A 153 23.30 10.98 2.43
CA GLU A 153 24.73 10.64 2.42
C GLU A 153 25.12 9.55 3.43
N ILE A 154 24.50 9.55 4.62
CA ILE A 154 24.71 8.50 5.63
C ILE A 154 24.13 7.17 5.13
N SER A 155 22.89 7.19 4.63
CA SER A 155 22.22 6.00 4.11
C SER A 155 22.94 5.40 2.90
N ASP A 156 23.35 6.23 1.93
CA ASP A 156 24.06 5.82 0.72
C ASP A 156 25.43 5.21 1.07
N THR A 157 26.12 5.73 2.09
CA THR A 157 27.38 5.16 2.58
C THR A 157 27.19 3.74 3.11
N LEU A 158 26.09 3.47 3.82
CA LEU A 158 25.75 2.14 4.32
C LEU A 158 25.25 1.23 3.20
N GLU A 159 24.51 1.77 2.24
CA GLU A 159 24.01 1.05 1.07
C GLU A 159 25.14 0.45 0.23
N ASN A 160 26.29 1.11 0.13
CA ASN A 160 27.45 0.58 -0.59
C ASN A 160 27.94 -0.78 -0.05
N HIS A 161 27.66 -1.10 1.22
CA HIS A 161 28.06 -2.36 1.86
C HIS A 161 26.90 -3.33 2.05
N PHE A 162 25.68 -2.83 2.26
CA PHE A 162 24.51 -3.67 2.58
C PHE A 162 23.52 -3.83 1.42
N GLY A 163 23.60 -2.98 0.41
CA GLY A 163 22.63 -2.90 -0.68
C GLY A 163 21.24 -2.42 -0.24
N ARG A 164 20.26 -2.57 -1.13
CA ARG A 164 18.83 -2.33 -0.86
C ARG A 164 18.05 -3.63 -0.90
N TYR A 165 17.24 -3.85 0.13
CA TYR A 165 16.32 -4.99 0.16
C TYR A 165 15.28 -4.89 -0.96
N LYS A 166 15.05 -6.01 -1.65
CA LYS A 166 13.96 -6.17 -2.63
C LYS A 166 13.02 -7.26 -2.14
N ALA A 167 11.77 -6.89 -1.90
CA ALA A 167 10.76 -7.83 -1.44
C ALA A 167 10.34 -8.76 -2.59
N VAL A 168 10.22 -10.06 -2.29
CA VAL A 168 9.55 -11.01 -3.18
C VAL A 168 8.05 -10.85 -2.99
N ILE A 169 7.33 -10.66 -4.10
CA ILE A 169 5.87 -10.48 -4.08
C ILE A 169 5.23 -11.85 -4.20
N ASN A 170 4.61 -12.30 -3.11
CA ASN A 170 3.71 -13.45 -3.13
C ASN A 170 2.27 -12.95 -3.17
N SER A 171 1.44 -13.63 -3.96
CA SER A 171 -0.01 -13.38 -4.06
C SER A 171 -0.78 -14.57 -3.49
N ILE A 172 -1.82 -14.28 -2.72
CA ILE A 172 -2.81 -15.27 -2.28
C ILE A 172 -3.96 -15.32 -3.29
N SER A 173 -4.64 -16.46 -3.41
CA SER A 173 -5.83 -16.65 -4.26
C SER A 173 -6.84 -17.57 -3.57
N GLY A 174 -8.11 -17.44 -3.90
CA GLY A 174 -9.23 -18.24 -3.39
C GLY A 174 -9.73 -17.82 -2.01
N VAL A 175 -9.05 -16.89 -1.34
CA VAL A 175 -9.38 -16.49 0.03
C VAL A 175 -10.58 -15.56 0.07
N TYR A 176 -10.62 -14.56 -0.81
CA TYR A 176 -11.72 -13.59 -0.86
C TYR A 176 -13.00 -14.26 -1.36
N SER A 177 -12.92 -15.00 -2.46
CA SER A 177 -14.04 -15.73 -3.03
C SER A 177 -14.67 -16.71 -2.03
N SER A 178 -13.88 -17.41 -1.20
CA SER A 178 -14.40 -18.39 -0.23
C SER A 178 -15.51 -17.87 0.71
N ILE A 179 -15.60 -16.54 0.89
CA ILE A 179 -16.65 -15.88 1.68
C ILE A 179 -17.65 -15.16 0.78
N ALA A 180 -17.19 -14.57 -0.33
CA ALA A 180 -18.01 -13.73 -1.21
C ALA A 180 -18.82 -14.50 -2.28
N MET A 181 -18.76 -15.84 -2.35
CA MET A 181 -19.38 -16.60 -3.46
C MET A 181 -20.89 -16.40 -3.60
N GLU A 182 -21.60 -16.11 -2.50
CA GLU A 182 -23.06 -15.92 -2.49
C GLU A 182 -23.47 -14.45 -2.71
N ASP A 183 -22.50 -13.53 -2.75
CA ASP A 183 -22.77 -12.12 -2.95
C ASP A 183 -23.13 -11.82 -4.42
N GLN A 184 -24.25 -11.12 -4.63
CA GLN A 184 -24.76 -10.87 -5.99
C GLN A 184 -23.84 -9.96 -6.81
N ASP A 185 -23.21 -8.97 -6.18
CA ASP A 185 -22.25 -8.11 -6.88
C ASP A 185 -21.03 -8.92 -7.32
N PHE A 186 -20.56 -9.86 -6.49
CA PHE A 186 -19.46 -10.76 -6.84
C PHE A 186 -19.82 -11.68 -8.02
N ILE A 187 -21.01 -12.29 -7.98
CA ILE A 187 -21.50 -13.15 -9.08
C ILE A 187 -21.62 -12.35 -10.38
N ASN A 188 -22.15 -11.14 -10.32
CA ASN A 188 -22.30 -10.27 -11.49
C ASN A 188 -20.95 -9.82 -12.04
N ALA A 189 -20.03 -9.37 -11.18
CA ALA A 189 -18.67 -8.99 -11.57
C ALA A 189 -17.95 -10.13 -12.32
N LYS A 190 -18.06 -11.36 -11.81
CA LYS A 190 -17.47 -12.55 -12.43
C LYS A 190 -18.07 -12.82 -13.82
N LYS A 191 -19.39 -12.74 -13.97
CA LYS A 191 -20.07 -12.88 -15.27
C LYS A 191 -19.62 -11.80 -16.26
N THR A 192 -19.49 -10.55 -15.82
CA THR A 192 -19.01 -9.46 -16.67
C THR A 192 -17.56 -9.69 -17.10
N ALA A 193 -16.70 -10.22 -16.23
CA ALA A 193 -15.32 -10.58 -16.58
C ALA A 193 -15.26 -11.73 -17.60
N ASP A 194 -16.15 -12.73 -17.47
CA ASP A 194 -16.31 -13.79 -18.47
C ASP A 194 -16.80 -13.23 -19.82
N GLN A 195 -17.75 -12.30 -19.81
CA GLN A 195 -18.24 -11.63 -21.02
C GLN A 195 -17.15 -10.82 -21.71
N PHE A 196 -16.38 -10.02 -20.96
CA PHE A 196 -15.24 -9.29 -21.50
C PHE A 196 -14.27 -10.24 -22.21
N ALA A 197 -13.98 -11.39 -21.59
CA ALA A 197 -13.07 -12.37 -22.15
C ALA A 197 -13.58 -12.97 -23.47
N LEU A 198 -14.89 -13.16 -23.61
CA LEU A 198 -15.51 -13.60 -24.86
C LEU A 198 -15.47 -12.53 -25.96
N LEU A 199 -15.66 -11.26 -25.60
CA LEU A 199 -15.66 -10.14 -26.56
C LEU A 199 -14.26 -9.78 -27.07
N VAL A 200 -13.29 -9.69 -26.15
CA VAL A 200 -11.93 -9.21 -26.44
C VAL A 200 -10.96 -10.36 -26.74
N GLY A 201 -11.34 -11.60 -26.43
CA GLY A 201 -10.55 -12.80 -26.70
C GLY A 201 -9.47 -13.12 -25.65
N ARG A 202 -9.41 -12.36 -24.55
CA ARG A 202 -8.53 -12.62 -23.39
C ARG A 202 -9.13 -12.06 -22.11
N ARG A 203 -8.69 -12.56 -20.95
CA ARG A 203 -9.14 -12.04 -19.64
C ARG A 203 -8.82 -10.55 -19.49
N PRO A 204 -9.64 -9.79 -18.75
CA PRO A 204 -9.30 -8.42 -18.40
C PRO A 204 -8.03 -8.45 -17.55
N ARG A 205 -7.03 -7.67 -17.96
CA ARG A 205 -5.69 -7.64 -17.36
C ARG A 205 -5.45 -6.30 -16.68
N ILE A 206 -5.13 -6.33 -15.39
CA ILE A 206 -4.87 -5.15 -14.58
C ILE A 206 -3.50 -5.23 -13.92
N MET A 207 -2.73 -4.15 -13.96
CA MET A 207 -1.57 -3.97 -13.10
C MET A 207 -1.94 -3.05 -11.94
N ILE A 208 -1.76 -3.52 -10.70
CA ILE A 208 -1.94 -2.69 -9.50
C ILE A 208 -0.59 -2.14 -9.09
N ALA A 209 -0.41 -0.82 -9.22
CA ALA A 209 0.86 -0.13 -9.02
C ALA A 209 0.93 0.64 -7.70
N LYS A 210 2.13 0.65 -7.12
CA LYS A 210 2.51 1.47 -5.97
C LYS A 210 3.64 2.41 -6.38
N MET A 211 3.29 3.68 -6.55
CA MET A 211 4.23 4.70 -7.00
C MET A 211 4.75 5.56 -5.85
N GLY A 212 5.99 6.02 -5.97
CA GLY A 212 6.65 6.81 -4.94
C GLY A 212 6.91 5.99 -3.67
N GLN A 213 7.21 6.65 -2.56
CA GLN A 213 7.62 5.97 -1.31
C GLN A 213 6.45 5.39 -0.49
N ASP A 214 5.28 5.20 -1.11
CA ASP A 214 4.08 4.71 -0.42
C ASP A 214 4.16 3.20 -0.15
N GLY A 215 4.39 2.84 1.12
CA GLY A 215 4.46 1.45 1.58
C GLY A 215 3.10 0.81 1.92
N HIS A 216 1.97 1.51 1.78
CA HIS A 216 0.67 0.92 2.11
C HIS A 216 0.22 -0.07 1.04
N ASP A 217 0.29 -1.38 1.33
CA ASP A 217 -0.02 -2.43 0.36
C ASP A 217 -1.28 -3.25 0.69
N ARG A 218 -1.87 -3.13 1.89
CA ARG A 218 -3.07 -3.88 2.26
C ARG A 218 -4.19 -3.75 1.22
N GLY A 219 -4.58 -2.51 0.86
CA GLY A 219 -5.65 -2.28 -0.11
C GLY A 219 -5.31 -2.84 -1.48
N ALA A 220 -4.10 -2.56 -1.97
CA ALA A 220 -3.60 -3.06 -3.25
C ALA A 220 -3.64 -4.60 -3.32
N LYS A 221 -3.18 -5.29 -2.27
CA LYS A 221 -3.13 -6.76 -2.23
C LYS A 221 -4.50 -7.40 -2.09
N VAL A 222 -5.41 -6.80 -1.32
CA VAL A 222 -6.78 -7.31 -1.19
C VAL A 222 -7.55 -7.13 -2.50
N VAL A 223 -7.39 -5.99 -3.18
CA VAL A 223 -7.95 -5.79 -4.54
C VAL A 223 -7.34 -6.80 -5.51
N ALA A 224 -6.02 -7.01 -5.46
CA ALA A 224 -5.34 -7.95 -6.35
C ALA A 224 -5.89 -9.38 -6.23
N THR A 225 -5.95 -9.92 -5.01
CA THR A 225 -6.47 -11.28 -4.78
C THR A 225 -7.94 -11.40 -5.14
N ALA A 226 -8.76 -10.38 -4.82
CA ALA A 226 -10.18 -10.41 -5.14
C ALA A 226 -10.47 -10.29 -6.64
N TYR A 227 -9.69 -9.49 -7.38
CA TYR A 227 -9.81 -9.38 -8.83
C TYR A 227 -9.33 -10.67 -9.51
N ALA A 228 -8.26 -11.30 -9.03
CA ALA A 228 -7.86 -12.62 -9.49
C ALA A 228 -8.99 -13.66 -9.29
N ASP A 229 -9.63 -13.65 -8.11
CA ASP A 229 -10.78 -14.49 -7.79
C ASP A 229 -12.03 -14.21 -8.67
N LEU A 230 -12.15 -12.99 -9.21
CA LEU A 230 -13.19 -12.59 -10.16
C LEU A 230 -12.88 -12.99 -11.62
N GLY A 231 -11.65 -13.43 -11.90
CA GLY A 231 -11.23 -13.86 -13.24
C GLY A 231 -10.40 -12.83 -14.02
N PHE A 232 -9.82 -11.84 -13.35
CA PHE A 232 -8.82 -10.95 -13.96
C PHE A 232 -7.44 -11.62 -13.99
N ASP A 233 -6.67 -11.30 -15.03
CA ASP A 233 -5.22 -11.46 -14.98
C ASP A 233 -4.62 -10.28 -14.21
N VAL A 234 -4.02 -10.54 -13.05
CA VAL A 234 -3.57 -9.47 -12.13
C VAL A 234 -2.06 -9.48 -12.00
N ASP A 235 -1.44 -8.36 -12.37
CA ASP A 235 -0.04 -8.06 -12.08
C ASP A 235 0.06 -7.15 -10.86
N ILE A 236 0.93 -7.49 -9.90
CA ILE A 236 1.20 -6.63 -8.74
C ILE A 236 2.55 -5.95 -8.97
N GLY A 237 2.53 -4.63 -9.13
CA GLY A 237 3.75 -3.84 -9.25
C GLY A 237 4.56 -3.87 -7.95
N PRO A 238 5.91 -3.85 -8.02
CA PRO A 238 6.74 -3.72 -6.84
C PRO A 238 6.49 -2.40 -6.12
N LEU A 239 6.83 -2.37 -4.82
CA LEU A 239 6.85 -1.13 -4.06
C LEU A 239 7.90 -0.17 -4.63
N PHE A 240 7.64 1.13 -4.46
CA PHE A 240 8.59 2.21 -4.71
C PHE A 240 8.93 2.47 -6.18
N GLN A 241 8.06 2.08 -7.10
CA GLN A 241 8.23 2.42 -8.51
C GLN A 241 8.09 3.93 -8.74
N THR A 242 8.89 4.44 -9.66
CA THR A 242 8.62 5.72 -10.32
C THR A 242 7.43 5.57 -11.28
N PRO A 243 6.75 6.68 -11.64
CA PRO A 243 5.72 6.66 -12.67
C PRO A 243 6.20 6.06 -14.00
N LEU A 244 7.44 6.36 -14.41
CA LEU A 244 8.02 5.82 -15.63
C LEU A 244 8.22 4.30 -15.55
N GLU A 245 8.71 3.77 -14.44
CA GLU A 245 8.87 2.32 -14.26
C GLU A 245 7.52 1.59 -14.24
N ALA A 246 6.52 2.16 -13.57
CA ALA A 246 5.17 1.61 -13.56
C ALA A 246 4.54 1.61 -14.98
N ALA A 247 4.68 2.71 -15.72
CA ALA A 247 4.21 2.80 -17.10
C ALA A 247 4.91 1.79 -18.01
N LYS A 248 6.24 1.66 -17.94
CA LYS A 248 7.00 0.67 -18.72
C LYS A 248 6.52 -0.75 -18.46
N GLN A 249 6.37 -1.12 -17.19
CA GLN A 249 5.89 -2.46 -16.83
C GLN A 249 4.45 -2.70 -17.31
N ALA A 250 3.56 -1.70 -17.21
CA ALA A 250 2.20 -1.81 -17.72
C ALA A 250 2.17 -2.06 -19.24
N VAL A 251 3.03 -1.37 -20.00
CA VAL A 251 3.19 -1.55 -21.45
C VAL A 251 3.78 -2.92 -21.79
N GLU A 252 4.85 -3.33 -21.11
CA GLU A 252 5.52 -4.62 -21.33
C GLU A 252 4.58 -5.80 -21.05
N ASN A 253 3.70 -5.66 -20.05
CA ASN A 253 2.69 -6.66 -19.70
C ASN A 253 1.42 -6.58 -20.56
N ASP A 254 1.30 -5.57 -21.43
CA ASP A 254 0.11 -5.31 -22.24
C ASP A 254 -1.20 -5.34 -21.41
N VAL A 255 -1.20 -4.59 -20.30
CA VAL A 255 -2.37 -4.51 -19.43
C VAL A 255 -3.45 -3.63 -20.05
N HIS A 256 -4.71 -3.95 -19.77
CA HIS A 256 -5.83 -3.09 -20.15
C HIS A 256 -5.96 -1.91 -19.20
N VAL A 257 -5.64 -2.14 -17.92
CA VAL A 257 -5.82 -1.17 -16.83
C VAL A 257 -4.57 -1.06 -15.97
N LEU A 258 -4.15 0.17 -15.71
CA LEU A 258 -3.20 0.50 -14.65
C LEU A 258 -3.95 1.06 -13.44
N GLY A 259 -4.03 0.27 -12.38
CA GLY A 259 -4.64 0.65 -11.11
C GLY A 259 -3.65 1.26 -10.14
N VAL A 260 -3.69 2.57 -9.95
CA VAL A 260 -2.84 3.29 -9.01
C VAL A 260 -3.43 3.26 -7.61
N SER A 261 -2.77 2.56 -6.68
CA SER A 261 -3.15 2.58 -5.27
C SER A 261 -2.32 3.63 -4.51
N SER A 262 -2.93 4.78 -4.17
CA SER A 262 -2.29 5.92 -3.52
C SER A 262 -2.89 6.21 -2.14
N LEU A 263 -2.08 6.09 -1.09
CA LEU A 263 -2.47 6.36 0.30
C LEU A 263 -1.53 7.39 0.98
N ALA A 264 -0.54 7.91 0.24
CA ALA A 264 0.46 8.84 0.75
C ALA A 264 0.37 10.25 0.12
N ALA A 265 -0.82 10.64 -0.36
CA ALA A 265 -1.11 11.97 -0.92
C ALA A 265 -0.22 12.40 -2.12
N GLY A 266 0.36 11.43 -2.84
CA GLY A 266 1.18 11.68 -4.02
C GLY A 266 0.38 11.76 -5.33
N HIS A 267 -0.94 11.53 -5.28
CA HIS A 267 -1.79 11.34 -6.47
C HIS A 267 -1.80 12.54 -7.41
N LYS A 268 -1.79 13.79 -6.90
CA LYS A 268 -1.76 15.00 -7.75
C LYS A 268 -0.47 15.19 -8.55
N THR A 269 0.61 14.49 -8.20
CA THR A 269 1.89 14.53 -8.94
C THR A 269 2.11 13.25 -9.73
N LEU A 270 2.00 12.09 -9.07
CA LEU A 270 2.40 10.80 -9.63
C LEU A 270 1.42 10.27 -10.68
N VAL A 271 0.12 10.56 -10.54
CA VAL A 271 -0.89 10.10 -11.51
C VAL A 271 -0.76 10.86 -12.84
N PRO A 272 -0.66 12.20 -12.87
CA PRO A 272 -0.36 12.91 -14.12
C PRO A 272 0.95 12.43 -14.77
N GLU A 273 2.00 12.18 -13.98
CA GLU A 273 3.28 11.70 -14.50
C GLU A 273 3.18 10.30 -15.14
N VAL A 274 2.39 9.38 -14.57
CA VAL A 274 2.24 8.03 -15.16
C VAL A 274 1.40 8.04 -16.43
N ILE A 275 0.34 8.86 -16.48
CA ILE A 275 -0.47 9.04 -17.70
C ILE A 275 0.39 9.65 -18.81
N LYS A 276 1.21 10.67 -18.49
CA LYS A 276 2.17 11.25 -19.43
C LYS A 276 3.18 10.21 -19.93
N ALA A 277 3.72 9.38 -19.04
CA ALA A 277 4.67 8.34 -19.39
C ALA A 277 4.04 7.26 -20.31
N LEU A 278 2.79 6.84 -20.05
CA LEU A 278 2.06 5.92 -20.93
C LEU A 278 1.89 6.50 -22.35
N LYS A 279 1.54 7.79 -22.43
CA LYS A 279 1.44 8.51 -23.70
C LYS A 279 2.78 8.59 -24.44
N GLU A 280 3.87 8.92 -23.74
CA GLU A 280 5.22 8.95 -24.32
C GLU A 280 5.68 7.57 -24.82
N LEU A 281 5.18 6.49 -24.20
CA LEU A 281 5.41 5.11 -24.64
C LEU A 281 4.44 4.63 -25.73
N GLY A 282 3.53 5.50 -26.20
CA GLY A 282 2.58 5.19 -27.28
C GLY A 282 1.43 4.25 -26.86
N ARG A 283 1.13 4.20 -25.56
CA ARG A 283 0.09 3.33 -24.98
C ARG A 283 -0.94 4.13 -24.17
N GLU A 284 -1.44 5.20 -24.78
CA GLU A 284 -2.52 6.03 -24.22
C GLU A 284 -3.88 5.30 -24.20
N ASP A 285 -3.98 4.12 -24.81
CA ASP A 285 -5.10 3.18 -24.71
C ASP A 285 -5.20 2.50 -23.33
N ILE A 286 -4.10 2.43 -22.57
CA ILE A 286 -4.11 1.81 -21.23
C ILE A 286 -4.90 2.70 -20.28
N VAL A 287 -6.00 2.15 -19.78
CA VAL A 287 -6.92 2.86 -18.88
C VAL A 287 -6.28 3.05 -17.51
N VAL A 288 -6.30 4.27 -16.97
CA VAL A 288 -5.78 4.56 -15.63
C VAL A 288 -6.93 4.76 -14.63
N ILE A 289 -6.89 4.00 -13.53
CA ILE A 289 -7.78 4.19 -12.37
C ILE A 289 -6.96 4.55 -11.13
N ALA A 290 -7.57 5.26 -10.20
CA ALA A 290 -6.94 5.62 -8.93
C ALA A 290 -7.77 5.07 -7.75
N GLY A 291 -7.10 4.67 -6.68
CA GLY A 291 -7.78 4.27 -5.45
C GLY A 291 -6.92 4.48 -4.21
N GLY A 292 -7.54 4.44 -3.04
CA GLY A 292 -6.88 4.69 -1.77
C GLY A 292 -7.44 5.93 -1.07
N VAL A 293 -6.58 6.71 -0.41
CA VAL A 293 -7.00 7.89 0.37
C VAL A 293 -6.86 9.12 -0.52
N ILE A 294 -7.90 9.39 -1.31
CA ILE A 294 -7.98 10.53 -2.23
C ILE A 294 -9.11 11.44 -1.74
N PRO A 295 -8.81 12.70 -1.37
CA PRO A 295 -9.83 13.69 -1.04
C PRO A 295 -10.79 13.95 -2.21
N LYS A 296 -12.09 14.10 -1.93
CA LYS A 296 -13.11 14.37 -2.97
C LYS A 296 -12.81 15.63 -3.79
N GLN A 297 -12.25 16.66 -3.15
CA GLN A 297 -11.85 17.91 -3.82
C GLN A 297 -10.77 17.71 -4.91
N ASP A 298 -10.03 16.60 -4.89
CA ASP A 298 -9.02 16.28 -5.90
C ASP A 298 -9.59 15.42 -7.05
N TYR A 299 -10.86 15.00 -6.99
CA TYR A 299 -11.44 14.08 -7.98
C TYR A 299 -11.53 14.73 -9.36
N ASP A 300 -12.06 15.95 -9.44
CA ASP A 300 -12.22 16.67 -10.72
C ASP A 300 -10.87 16.83 -11.41
N PHE A 301 -9.83 17.24 -10.66
CA PHE A 301 -8.46 17.31 -11.18
C PHE A 301 -7.98 15.96 -11.74
N LEU A 302 -8.23 14.85 -11.03
CA LEU A 302 -7.81 13.52 -11.47
C LEU A 302 -8.57 13.06 -12.74
N TYR A 303 -9.86 13.35 -12.83
CA TYR A 303 -10.65 13.09 -14.04
C TYR A 303 -10.15 13.93 -15.23
N GLU A 304 -9.87 15.22 -15.02
CA GLU A 304 -9.34 16.12 -16.06
C GLU A 304 -8.00 15.66 -16.64
N VAL A 305 -7.12 15.07 -15.83
CA VAL A 305 -5.83 14.54 -16.31
C VAL A 305 -5.93 13.16 -16.97
N GLY A 306 -7.10 12.51 -16.94
CA GLY A 306 -7.37 11.26 -17.66
C GLY A 306 -7.58 10.00 -16.80
N VAL A 307 -7.81 10.14 -15.49
CA VAL A 307 -8.25 9.00 -14.66
C VAL A 307 -9.71 8.68 -15.00
N VAL A 308 -10.05 7.41 -15.26
CA VAL A 308 -11.43 7.04 -15.62
C VAL A 308 -12.30 6.64 -14.41
N GLY A 309 -11.68 6.29 -13.29
CA GLY A 309 -12.38 5.83 -12.09
C GLY A 309 -11.56 6.05 -10.82
N ILE A 310 -12.24 6.52 -9.77
CA ILE A 310 -11.63 6.81 -8.47
C ILE A 310 -12.34 6.00 -7.38
N TYR A 311 -11.59 5.15 -6.67
CA TYR A 311 -12.11 4.21 -5.68
C TYR A 311 -11.56 4.52 -4.27
N GLY A 312 -12.35 5.26 -3.49
CA GLY A 312 -12.00 5.70 -2.14
C GLY A 312 -12.21 4.62 -1.06
N PRO A 313 -11.96 4.96 0.22
CA PRO A 313 -12.18 4.05 1.34
C PRO A 313 -13.65 3.61 1.42
N GLY A 314 -13.89 2.33 1.71
CA GLY A 314 -15.24 1.76 1.79
C GLY A 314 -15.82 1.29 0.45
N THR A 315 -15.10 1.47 -0.65
CA THR A 315 -15.51 0.92 -1.96
C THR A 315 -15.63 -0.60 -1.88
N LYS A 316 -16.79 -1.15 -2.26
CA LYS A 316 -16.99 -2.59 -2.44
C LYS A 316 -16.26 -3.07 -3.69
N ILE A 317 -15.39 -4.06 -3.54
CA ILE A 317 -14.46 -4.50 -4.58
C ILE A 317 -15.21 -5.01 -5.82
N ALA A 318 -16.27 -5.81 -5.62
CA ALA A 318 -17.06 -6.35 -6.72
C ALA A 318 -17.80 -5.27 -7.53
N GLN A 319 -18.19 -4.16 -6.89
CA GLN A 319 -18.81 -3.04 -7.59
C GLN A 319 -17.77 -2.22 -8.38
N ALA A 320 -16.58 -2.01 -7.81
CA ALA A 320 -15.47 -1.40 -8.53
C ALA A 320 -15.05 -2.22 -9.76
N ALA A 321 -15.03 -3.55 -9.64
CA ALA A 321 -14.76 -4.44 -10.75
C ALA A 321 -15.82 -4.33 -11.86
N GLN A 322 -17.11 -4.36 -11.51
CA GLN A 322 -18.21 -4.17 -12.48
C GLN A 322 -18.11 -2.83 -13.22
N HIS A 323 -17.91 -1.74 -12.48
CA HIS A 323 -17.79 -0.41 -13.06
C HIS A 323 -16.63 -0.34 -14.08
N MET A 324 -15.46 -0.84 -13.69
CA MET A 324 -14.29 -0.85 -14.59
C MET A 324 -14.49 -1.78 -15.80
N LEU A 325 -15.08 -2.97 -15.62
CA LEU A 325 -15.35 -3.88 -16.73
C LEU A 325 -16.31 -3.28 -17.75
N ASN A 326 -17.35 -2.56 -17.31
CA ASN A 326 -18.28 -1.90 -18.22
C ASN A 326 -17.57 -0.82 -19.03
N ILE A 327 -16.73 0.01 -18.40
CA ILE A 327 -15.88 0.99 -19.10
C ILE A 327 -14.99 0.31 -20.14
N LEU A 328 -14.34 -0.80 -19.77
CA LEU A 328 -13.51 -1.55 -20.71
C LEU A 328 -14.32 -2.14 -21.87
N ILE A 329 -15.50 -2.71 -21.60
CA ILE A 329 -16.36 -3.25 -22.65
C ILE A 329 -16.72 -2.15 -23.64
N GLU A 330 -17.16 -0.98 -23.16
CA GLU A 330 -17.49 0.17 -24.02
C GLU A 330 -16.30 0.56 -24.93
N ILE A 331 -15.10 0.72 -24.36
CA ILE A 331 -13.88 1.09 -25.10
C ILE A 331 -13.51 0.07 -26.18
N TYR A 332 -13.73 -1.23 -25.94
CA TYR A 332 -13.36 -2.30 -26.88
C TYR A 332 -14.47 -2.66 -27.87
N THR A 333 -15.70 -2.14 -27.69
CA THR A 333 -16.82 -2.36 -28.61
C THR A 333 -17.14 -1.17 -29.50
N ASP A 334 -16.69 0.03 -29.14
CA ASP A 334 -16.73 1.25 -29.98
C ASP A 334 -15.59 1.31 -31.00
#